data_AF-A0A117NLJ4-F1
#
_entry.id   AF-A0A117NLJ4-F1
#
_cell.length_a   1.000
_cell.length_b   1.000
_cell.length_c   1.000
_cell.angle_alpha   90.00
_cell.angle_beta   90.00
_cell.angle_gamma   90.00
#
_symmetry.space_group_name_H-M   'P 1'
#
loop_
_entity.id
_entity.type
_entity.pdbx_description
1 polymer ?
#
loop_
_entity_poly.entity_id
_entity_poly.type
_entity_poly.pdbx_seq_one_letter_code
_entity_poly.pdbx_strand_id
1 'polypeptide(L)'
;MALVTAKEAQQYTMIPRASMDEALMPGLVSKALDRQCRKGFCDFVDAVFPNIYYSYSTRVELPWFEIAQYDRGAGIAMEWGFRSLGTLQLGRVNGNQRQIIASQEMYGRGLRCLVQAVRNPATVGTDDTLGAAILLGIYELMNATEENSWLLHSRGISHILHLRGAKRHASGYGRTLLLSFRGLLVYEAFARGVACFLESEEWRATLPETLEDEKRRGKSCGLGQLMDYAFNGIAQCPGFLAKTKTLVASSRTTNAEREGLMAAINSSREVLGDVEIQNWLGLRLTTKGIRKTLRLSLG
;
A
#
# COMPACT_ATOMS: atom_id res chain seq x y z
N MET A 1 -62.70 -37.46 19.55
CA MET A 1 -63.23 -36.54 20.58
C MET A 1 -62.48 -36.84 21.88
N ALA A 2 -62.14 -35.80 22.65
CA ALA A 2 -61.25 -35.75 23.83
C ALA A 2 -59.75 -35.61 23.47
N LEU A 3 -59.22 -34.41 23.34
CA LEU A 3 -58.88 -33.36 24.33
C LEU A 3 -57.38 -33.39 24.63
N VAL A 4 -56.68 -32.52 23.90
CA VAL A 4 -55.33 -32.05 24.16
C VAL A 4 -55.31 -31.35 25.52
N THR A 5 -54.51 -31.84 26.46
CA THR A 5 -54.04 -31.05 27.60
C THR A 5 -52.58 -30.72 27.39
N ALA A 6 -52.35 -29.47 26.98
CA ALA A 6 -51.04 -28.85 26.89
C ALA A 6 -50.38 -28.84 28.27
N LYS A 7 -49.31 -29.64 28.43
CA LYS A 7 -48.43 -29.57 29.58
C LYS A 7 -47.03 -29.18 29.09
N GLU A 8 -46.74 -27.91 29.28
CA GLU A 8 -45.42 -27.38 29.65
C GLU A 8 -44.22 -27.88 28.85
N ALA A 9 -44.00 -27.27 27.69
CA ALA A 9 -42.65 -27.11 27.14
C ALA A 9 -42.43 -25.62 26.86
N GLN A 10 -42.39 -24.81 27.92
CA GLN A 10 -41.70 -23.52 27.86
C GLN A 10 -40.21 -23.82 27.72
N GLN A 11 -39.80 -24.01 26.47
CA GLN A 11 -38.42 -24.00 26.07
C GLN A 11 -37.91 -22.59 26.39
N TYR A 12 -37.22 -22.46 27.53
CA TYR A 12 -36.49 -21.26 27.90
C TYR A 12 -35.46 -21.01 26.80
N THR A 13 -35.82 -20.19 25.82
CA THR A 13 -34.87 -19.55 24.93
C THR A 13 -33.99 -18.70 25.84
N MET A 14 -32.82 -19.21 26.22
CA MET A 14 -31.78 -18.38 26.81
C MET A 14 -31.42 -17.33 25.77
N ILE A 15 -32.05 -16.16 25.87
CA ILE A 15 -31.53 -14.94 25.28
C ILE A 15 -30.12 -14.82 25.87
N PRO A 16 -29.05 -14.85 25.06
CA PRO A 16 -27.71 -14.66 25.58
C PRO A 16 -27.71 -13.34 26.34
N ARG A 17 -27.48 -13.41 27.66
CA ARG A 17 -27.33 -12.19 28.46
C ARG A 17 -26.17 -11.42 27.83
N ALA A 18 -26.46 -10.20 27.38
CA ALA A 18 -25.44 -9.25 26.98
C ALA A 18 -24.36 -9.25 28.08
N SER A 19 -23.08 -9.36 27.70
CA SER A 19 -22.01 -9.35 28.69
C SER A 19 -22.11 -8.06 29.51
N MET A 20 -21.61 -8.05 30.73
CA MET A 20 -21.63 -6.85 31.58
C MET A 20 -21.06 -5.63 30.85
N ASP A 21 -20.05 -5.84 30.01
CA ASP A 21 -19.45 -4.85 29.12
C ASP A 21 -20.42 -4.33 28.04
N GLU A 22 -21.19 -5.22 27.41
CA GLU A 22 -22.19 -4.89 26.39
C GLU A 22 -23.42 -4.18 26.98
N ALA A 23 -23.74 -4.48 28.25
CA ALA A 23 -24.81 -3.84 29.01
C ALA A 23 -24.43 -2.43 29.52
N LEU A 24 -23.15 -2.20 29.84
CA LEU A 24 -22.62 -0.91 30.33
C LEU A 24 -22.17 0.01 29.18
N MET A 25 -21.56 -0.54 28.13
CA MET A 25 -21.10 0.18 26.94
C MET A 25 -21.36 -0.63 25.66
N PRO A 26 -22.50 -0.42 24.98
CA PRO A 26 -22.83 -1.11 23.74
C PRO A 26 -21.70 -1.01 22.70
N GLY A 27 -21.28 -2.15 22.15
CA GLY A 27 -20.24 -2.20 21.12
C GLY A 27 -18.79 -2.14 21.63
N LEU A 28 -18.54 -2.28 22.95
CA LEU A 28 -17.17 -2.38 23.48
C LEU A 28 -16.38 -3.51 22.82
N VAL A 29 -17.01 -4.69 22.66
CA VAL A 29 -16.42 -5.85 21.98
C VAL A 29 -16.06 -5.51 20.53
N SER A 30 -16.97 -4.86 19.81
CA SER A 30 -16.71 -4.43 18.43
C SER A 30 -15.55 -3.43 18.34
N LYS A 31 -15.46 -2.46 19.26
CA LYS A 31 -14.36 -1.48 19.31
C LYS A 31 -13.03 -2.14 19.67
N ALA A 32 -13.04 -3.10 20.58
CA ALA A 32 -11.85 -3.86 20.96
C ALA A 32 -11.33 -4.70 19.78
N LEU A 33 -12.23 -5.41 19.08
CA LEU A 33 -11.90 -6.18 17.88
C LEU A 33 -11.37 -5.28 16.77
N ASP A 34 -11.98 -4.12 16.54
CA ASP A 34 -11.51 -3.16 15.54
C ASP A 34 -10.09 -2.67 15.83
N ARG A 35 -9.82 -2.30 17.09
CA ARG A 35 -8.48 -1.92 17.54
C ARG A 35 -7.46 -3.05 17.37
N GLN A 36 -7.86 -4.29 17.68
CA GLN A 36 -7.00 -5.45 17.51
C GLN A 36 -6.66 -5.68 16.04
N CYS A 37 -7.64 -5.55 15.13
CA CYS A 37 -7.40 -5.67 13.70
C CYS A 37 -6.48 -4.56 13.17
N ARG A 38 -6.69 -3.30 13.58
CA ARG A 38 -5.82 -2.17 13.21
C ARG A 38 -4.38 -2.37 13.68
N LYS A 39 -4.19 -2.89 14.89
CA LYS A 39 -2.87 -3.32 15.37
C LYS A 39 -2.31 -4.46 14.53
N GLY A 40 -3.11 -5.48 14.23
CA GLY A 40 -2.71 -6.59 13.37
C GLY A 40 -2.26 -6.12 11.98
N PHE A 41 -2.87 -5.05 11.44
CA PHE A 41 -2.41 -4.43 10.20
C PHE A 41 -1.03 -3.77 10.35
N CYS A 42 -0.77 -3.05 11.44
CA CYS A 42 0.58 -2.52 11.71
C CYS A 42 1.60 -3.65 11.80
N ASP A 43 1.28 -4.70 12.55
CA ASP A 43 2.14 -5.90 12.70
C ASP A 43 2.36 -6.60 11.34
N PHE A 44 1.37 -6.58 10.45
CA PHE A 44 1.49 -7.08 9.07
C PHE A 44 2.49 -6.25 8.25
N VAL A 45 2.37 -4.92 8.29
CA VAL A 45 3.28 -4.03 7.55
C VAL A 45 4.71 -4.19 8.04
N ASP A 46 4.93 -4.30 9.36
CA ASP A 46 6.26 -4.56 9.93
C ASP A 46 6.83 -5.92 9.50
N ALA A 47 5.98 -6.94 9.38
CA ALA A 47 6.42 -8.28 9.00
C ALA A 47 6.70 -8.41 7.49
N VAL A 48 5.90 -7.76 6.64
CA VAL A 48 5.89 -8.02 5.19
C VAL A 48 6.56 -6.88 4.40
N PHE A 49 6.39 -5.63 4.82
CA PHE A 49 6.85 -4.46 4.09
C PHE A 49 7.70 -3.48 4.93
N PRO A 50 8.58 -3.92 5.85
CA PRO A 50 9.29 -3.02 6.74
C PRO A 50 10.15 -2.02 5.96
N ASN A 51 10.91 -2.51 4.97
CA ASN A 51 11.80 -1.66 4.18
C ASN A 51 11.04 -0.61 3.36
N ILE A 52 9.87 -0.98 2.83
CA ILE A 52 9.03 -0.05 2.07
C ILE A 52 8.48 1.01 3.02
N TYR A 53 7.86 0.60 4.14
CA TYR A 53 7.26 1.52 5.10
C TYR A 53 8.28 2.51 5.68
N TYR A 54 9.40 2.01 6.22
CA TYR A 54 10.41 2.87 6.85
C TYR A 54 11.19 3.73 5.87
N SER A 55 11.11 3.48 4.54
CA SER A 55 11.71 4.35 3.53
C SER A 55 11.00 5.71 3.38
N TYR A 56 9.74 5.82 3.82
CA TYR A 56 8.96 7.05 3.70
C TYR A 56 8.25 7.50 4.96
N SER A 57 8.03 6.63 5.96
CA SER A 57 7.15 6.93 7.10
C SER A 57 7.54 8.17 7.90
N THR A 58 8.84 8.49 7.96
CA THR A 58 9.35 9.68 8.66
C THR A 58 9.25 10.97 7.84
N ARG A 59 8.97 10.87 6.53
CA ARG A 59 9.00 11.98 5.57
C ARG A 59 7.61 12.47 5.16
N VAL A 60 6.63 11.55 5.20
CA VAL A 60 5.23 11.86 4.94
C VAL A 60 4.57 12.52 6.16
N GLU A 61 3.51 13.29 5.90
CA GLU A 61 2.70 13.90 6.97
C GLU A 61 1.82 12.87 7.68
N LEU A 62 1.39 11.84 6.94
CA LEU A 62 0.40 10.87 7.41
C LEU A 62 0.81 9.44 7.09
N PRO A 63 1.67 8.79 7.90
CA PRO A 63 2.07 7.41 7.64
C PRO A 63 0.93 6.42 7.92
N TRP A 64 0.99 5.24 7.29
CA TRP A 64 -0.03 4.20 7.43
C TRP A 64 -0.33 3.78 8.87
N PHE A 65 0.64 3.83 9.78
CA PHE A 65 0.38 3.48 11.18
C PHE A 65 -0.51 4.50 11.86
N GLU A 66 -0.32 5.79 11.60
CA GLU A 66 -1.21 6.82 12.12
C GLU A 66 -2.58 6.74 11.45
N ILE A 67 -2.65 6.47 10.15
CA ILE A 67 -3.92 6.27 9.45
C ILE A 67 -4.69 5.08 10.04
N ALA A 68 -4.00 3.99 10.37
CA ALA A 68 -4.62 2.82 10.97
C ALA A 68 -5.06 3.07 12.43
N GLN A 69 -4.25 3.76 13.23
CA GLN A 69 -4.47 3.91 14.67
C GLN A 69 -5.48 5.02 15.04
N TYR A 70 -5.55 6.09 14.26
CA TYR A 70 -6.48 7.20 14.51
C TYR A 70 -7.71 7.06 13.62
N ASP A 71 -8.87 6.85 14.25
CA ASP A 71 -10.15 6.91 13.55
C ASP A 71 -10.43 8.35 13.11
N ARG A 72 -10.21 8.61 11.83
CA ARG A 72 -10.45 9.91 11.18
C ARG A 72 -11.76 9.93 10.39
N GLY A 73 -12.66 8.97 10.63
CA GLY A 73 -13.84 8.78 9.80
C GLY A 73 -13.48 8.18 8.44
N ALA A 74 -12.60 7.17 8.44
CA ALA A 74 -12.22 6.47 7.21
C ALA A 74 -13.46 5.86 6.55
N GLY A 75 -13.53 5.94 5.22
CA GLY A 75 -14.61 5.30 4.46
C GLY A 75 -14.73 3.80 4.75
N ILE A 76 -15.97 3.29 4.78
CA ILE A 76 -16.30 1.91 5.17
C ILE A 76 -15.45 0.85 4.42
N ALA A 77 -15.15 1.07 3.14
CA ALA A 77 -14.31 0.16 2.36
C ALA A 77 -12.89 0.03 2.93
N MET A 78 -12.34 1.14 3.41
CA MET A 78 -10.99 1.21 3.95
C MET A 78 -10.92 0.53 5.32
N GLU A 79 -11.94 0.70 6.16
CA GLU A 79 -12.06 -0.02 7.43
C GLU A 79 -12.04 -1.53 7.23
N TRP A 80 -12.79 -2.04 6.23
CA TRP A 80 -12.76 -3.46 5.88
C TRP A 80 -11.39 -3.89 5.37
N GLY A 81 -10.65 -3.04 4.66
CA GLY A 81 -9.27 -3.30 4.24
C GLY A 81 -8.32 -3.47 5.44
N PHE A 82 -8.42 -2.61 6.45
CA PHE A 82 -7.64 -2.78 7.69
C PHE A 82 -8.02 -4.07 8.42
N ARG A 83 -9.33 -4.34 8.53
CA ARG A 83 -9.84 -5.54 9.21
C ARG A 83 -9.40 -6.83 8.54
N SER A 84 -9.46 -6.90 7.21
CA SER A 84 -9.07 -8.10 6.46
C SER A 84 -7.57 -8.39 6.62
N LEU A 85 -6.70 -7.41 6.37
CA LEU A 85 -5.25 -7.59 6.52
C LEU A 85 -4.84 -7.90 7.96
N GLY A 86 -5.39 -7.16 8.93
CA GLY A 86 -5.09 -7.39 10.33
C GLY A 86 -5.52 -8.77 10.82
N THR A 87 -6.73 -9.20 10.45
CA THR A 87 -7.23 -10.55 10.79
C THR A 87 -6.43 -11.64 10.08
N LEU A 88 -6.02 -11.43 8.82
CA LEU A 88 -5.15 -12.36 8.10
C LEU A 88 -3.82 -12.55 8.83
N GLN A 89 -3.20 -11.46 9.28
CA GLN A 89 -1.93 -11.50 10.00
C GLN A 89 -2.07 -12.21 11.35
N LEU A 90 -3.10 -11.89 12.13
CA LEU A 90 -3.38 -12.59 13.38
C LEU A 90 -3.60 -14.09 13.16
N GLY A 91 -4.35 -14.45 12.11
CA GLY A 91 -4.56 -15.84 11.73
C GLY A 91 -3.27 -16.56 11.36
N ARG A 92 -2.37 -15.91 10.62
CA ARG A 92 -1.05 -16.45 10.24
C ARG A 92 -0.14 -16.65 11.45
N VAL A 93 0.00 -15.61 12.28
CA VAL A 93 0.88 -15.65 13.48
C VAL A 93 0.41 -16.71 14.47
N ASN A 94 -0.90 -16.86 14.65
CA ASN A 94 -1.46 -17.79 15.62
C ASN A 94 -1.72 -19.20 15.05
N GLY A 95 -1.46 -19.44 13.76
CA GLY A 95 -1.84 -20.70 13.09
C GLY A 95 -3.36 -20.96 13.12
N ASN A 96 -4.18 -19.89 13.17
CA ASN A 96 -5.63 -19.99 13.34
C ASN A 96 -6.37 -19.90 12.00
N GLN A 97 -6.73 -21.05 11.45
CA GLN A 97 -7.43 -21.14 10.17
C GLN A 97 -8.79 -20.43 10.17
N ARG A 98 -9.50 -20.36 11.29
CA ARG A 98 -10.79 -19.66 11.37
C ARG A 98 -10.62 -18.15 11.16
N GLN A 99 -9.53 -17.58 11.68
CA GLN A 99 -9.21 -16.16 11.46
C GLN A 99 -8.82 -15.91 9.99
N ILE A 100 -8.08 -16.83 9.36
CA ILE A 100 -7.75 -16.72 7.94
C ILE A 100 -9.03 -16.73 7.09
N ILE A 101 -9.96 -17.65 7.34
CA ILE A 101 -11.26 -17.70 6.63
C ILE A 101 -12.07 -16.41 6.90
N ALA A 102 -12.16 -15.96 8.16
CA ALA A 102 -12.85 -14.72 8.49
C ALA A 102 -12.24 -13.51 7.76
N SER A 103 -10.92 -13.47 7.59
CA SER A 103 -10.26 -12.39 6.84
C SER A 103 -10.71 -12.33 5.37
N GLN A 104 -11.00 -13.48 4.75
CA GLN A 104 -11.49 -13.55 3.36
C GLN A 104 -12.90 -13.00 3.24
N GLU A 105 -13.78 -13.32 4.21
CA GLU A 105 -15.12 -12.75 4.28
C GLU A 105 -15.09 -11.22 4.44
N MET A 106 -14.18 -10.72 5.29
CA MET A 106 -13.95 -9.28 5.49
C MET A 106 -13.44 -8.60 4.22
N TYR A 107 -12.47 -9.21 3.53
CA TYR A 107 -12.00 -8.76 2.22
C TYR A 107 -13.17 -8.66 1.22
N GLY A 108 -14.03 -9.67 1.14
CA GLY A 108 -15.20 -9.65 0.24
C GLY A 108 -16.18 -8.51 0.57
N ARG A 109 -16.37 -8.17 1.86
CA ARG A 109 -17.16 -6.99 2.29
C ARG A 109 -16.49 -5.69 1.85
N GLY A 110 -15.18 -5.58 2.04
CA GLY A 110 -14.39 -4.43 1.59
C GLY A 110 -14.49 -4.21 0.10
N LEU A 111 -14.35 -5.27 -0.70
CA LEU A 111 -14.46 -5.20 -2.16
C LEU A 111 -15.83 -4.69 -2.61
N ARG A 112 -16.93 -5.16 -2.00
CA ARG A 112 -18.28 -4.65 -2.29
C ARG A 112 -18.41 -3.15 -1.99
N CYS A 113 -17.87 -2.70 -0.86
CA CYS A 113 -17.88 -1.29 -0.49
C CYS A 113 -17.02 -0.45 -1.44
N LEU A 114 -15.84 -0.95 -1.83
CA LEU A 114 -14.95 -0.29 -2.78
C LEU A 114 -15.63 -0.13 -4.15
N VAL A 115 -16.33 -1.16 -4.64
CA VAL A 115 -17.09 -1.09 -5.90
C VAL A 115 -18.14 0.03 -5.85
N GLN A 116 -18.84 0.21 -4.73
CA GLN A 116 -19.79 1.32 -4.58
C GLN A 116 -19.09 2.67 -4.58
N ALA A 117 -17.97 2.78 -3.86
CA ALA A 117 -17.18 4.01 -3.80
C ALA A 117 -16.60 4.42 -5.17
N VAL A 118 -16.15 3.46 -5.98
CA VAL A 118 -15.60 3.71 -7.32
C VAL A 118 -16.69 4.09 -8.34
N ARG A 119 -17.92 3.59 -8.17
CA ARG A 119 -19.06 3.94 -9.05
C ARG A 119 -19.61 5.34 -8.81
N ASN A 120 -19.38 5.92 -7.64
CA ASN A 120 -19.88 7.24 -7.30
C ASN A 120 -18.81 8.32 -7.62
N PRO A 121 -19.11 9.26 -8.54
CA PRO A 121 -18.19 10.34 -8.91
C PRO A 121 -17.70 11.20 -7.73
N ALA A 122 -18.50 11.32 -6.67
CA ALA A 122 -18.13 12.09 -5.48
C ALA A 122 -17.06 11.39 -4.62
N THR A 123 -16.99 10.06 -4.67
CA THR A 123 -16.11 9.27 -3.79
C THR A 123 -14.94 8.64 -4.53
N VAL A 124 -15.05 8.35 -5.83
CA VAL A 124 -14.01 7.63 -6.60
C VAL A 124 -12.62 8.26 -6.51
N GLY A 125 -12.54 9.59 -6.44
CA GLY A 125 -11.28 10.33 -6.36
C GLY A 125 -10.75 10.57 -4.94
N THR A 126 -11.42 10.07 -3.89
CA THR A 126 -11.04 10.34 -2.49
C THR A 126 -9.83 9.52 -2.03
N ASP A 127 -9.13 10.00 -1.00
CA ASP A 127 -7.99 9.29 -0.40
C ASP A 127 -8.43 7.94 0.17
N ASP A 128 -9.59 7.89 0.82
CA ASP A 128 -10.12 6.66 1.40
C ASP A 128 -10.44 5.60 0.36
N THR A 129 -10.93 5.99 -0.82
CA THR A 129 -11.21 5.04 -1.91
C THR A 129 -9.92 4.46 -2.46
N LEU A 130 -8.90 5.30 -2.69
CA LEU A 130 -7.59 4.82 -3.11
C LEU A 130 -6.90 3.98 -2.03
N GLY A 131 -6.98 4.41 -0.77
CA GLY A 131 -6.45 3.67 0.37
C GLY A 131 -7.11 2.30 0.53
N ALA A 132 -8.43 2.22 0.41
CA ALA A 132 -9.16 0.96 0.39
C ALA A 132 -8.70 0.05 -0.77
N ALA A 133 -8.57 0.60 -1.98
CA ALA A 133 -8.07 -0.16 -3.13
C ALA A 133 -6.65 -0.70 -2.88
N ILE A 134 -5.75 0.10 -2.33
CA ILE A 134 -4.39 -0.34 -1.99
C ILE A 134 -4.41 -1.47 -0.96
N LEU A 135 -5.16 -1.34 0.14
CA LEU A 135 -5.24 -2.37 1.18
C LEU A 135 -5.80 -3.69 0.63
N LEU A 136 -6.85 -3.63 -0.18
CA LEU A 136 -7.47 -4.82 -0.76
C LEU A 136 -6.62 -5.45 -1.88
N GLY A 137 -5.92 -4.65 -2.68
CA GLY A 137 -4.93 -5.15 -3.64
C GLY A 137 -3.74 -5.83 -2.95
N ILE A 138 -3.29 -5.32 -1.81
CA ILE A 138 -2.28 -6.00 -0.98
C ILE A 138 -2.84 -7.31 -0.40
N TYR A 139 -4.10 -7.33 0.02
CA TYR A 139 -4.74 -8.57 0.49
C TYR A 139 -4.71 -9.65 -0.60
N GLU A 140 -5.06 -9.31 -1.83
CA GLU A 140 -4.99 -10.23 -2.98
C GLU A 140 -3.57 -10.66 -3.30
N LEU A 141 -2.59 -9.76 -3.24
CA LEU A 141 -1.18 -10.09 -3.43
C LEU A 141 -0.70 -11.13 -2.41
N MET A 142 -1.15 -11.02 -1.16
CA MET A 142 -0.70 -11.89 -0.07
C MET A 142 -1.51 -13.18 0.07
N ASN A 143 -2.77 -13.17 -0.34
CA ASN A 143 -3.72 -14.26 -0.16
C ASN A 143 -4.49 -14.51 -1.46
N ALA A 144 -3.75 -14.63 -2.57
CA ALA A 144 -4.32 -14.83 -3.90
C ALA A 144 -5.18 -16.10 -3.94
N THR A 145 -6.46 -15.93 -4.26
CA THR A 145 -7.40 -17.05 -4.51
C THR A 145 -7.40 -17.47 -5.98
N GLU A 146 -6.98 -16.57 -6.87
CA GLU A 146 -6.89 -16.77 -8.32
C GLU A 146 -5.57 -16.21 -8.85
N GLU A 147 -5.00 -16.90 -9.84
CA GLU A 147 -3.77 -16.50 -10.50
C GLU A 147 -3.92 -15.09 -11.11
N ASN A 148 -2.98 -14.18 -10.82
CA ASN A 148 -2.94 -12.82 -11.36
C ASN A 148 -4.10 -11.87 -10.97
N SER A 149 -4.97 -12.26 -10.03
CA SER A 149 -6.07 -11.40 -9.51
C SER A 149 -5.57 -10.02 -9.07
N TRP A 150 -4.48 -9.98 -8.30
CA TRP A 150 -3.90 -8.73 -7.82
C TRP A 150 -3.39 -7.81 -8.96
N LEU A 151 -2.92 -8.37 -10.09
CA LEU A 151 -2.48 -7.56 -11.24
C LEU A 151 -3.66 -6.83 -11.87
N LEU A 152 -4.82 -7.49 -11.98
CA LEU A 152 -6.05 -6.86 -12.45
C LEU A 152 -6.51 -5.76 -11.48
N HIS A 153 -6.43 -5.99 -10.18
CA HIS A 153 -6.77 -4.97 -9.18
C HIS A 153 -5.81 -3.77 -9.22
N SER A 154 -4.50 -4.02 -9.38
CA SER A 154 -3.47 -2.98 -9.51
C SER A 154 -3.73 -2.07 -10.72
N ARG A 155 -4.35 -2.58 -11.79
CA ARG A 155 -4.85 -1.73 -12.88
C ARG A 155 -5.94 -0.78 -12.40
N GLY A 156 -6.89 -1.23 -11.60
CA GLY A 156 -7.91 -0.37 -10.98
C GLY A 156 -7.28 0.75 -10.16
N ILE A 157 -6.27 0.43 -9.34
CA ILE A 157 -5.50 1.41 -8.56
C ILE A 157 -4.82 2.42 -9.48
N SER A 158 -4.18 1.96 -10.56
CA SER A 158 -3.59 2.83 -11.58
C SER A 158 -4.61 3.81 -12.16
N HIS A 159 -5.83 3.37 -12.49
CA HIS A 159 -6.87 4.27 -13.03
C HIS A 159 -7.29 5.33 -12.01
N ILE A 160 -7.43 4.97 -10.73
CA ILE A 160 -7.76 5.94 -9.67
C ILE A 160 -6.64 6.96 -9.50
N LEU A 161 -5.37 6.54 -9.58
CA LEU A 161 -4.21 7.44 -9.53
C LEU A 161 -4.22 8.43 -10.70
N HIS A 162 -4.46 7.97 -11.93
CA HIS A 162 -4.59 8.85 -13.09
C HIS A 162 -5.76 9.83 -12.94
N LEU A 163 -6.92 9.36 -12.49
CA LEU A 163 -8.10 10.21 -12.27
C LEU A 163 -7.81 11.35 -11.29
N ARG A 164 -6.99 11.07 -10.28
CA ARG A 164 -6.62 12.06 -9.25
C ARG A 164 -5.55 13.05 -9.71
N GLY A 165 -4.70 12.64 -10.66
CA GLY A 165 -3.59 13.42 -11.22
C GLY A 165 -2.38 13.51 -10.27
N ALA A 166 -1.18 13.70 -10.83
CA ALA A 166 0.07 13.61 -10.06
C ALA A 166 0.15 14.59 -8.88
N LYS A 167 -0.38 15.82 -9.04
CA LYS A 167 -0.34 16.87 -8.02
C LYS A 167 -0.99 16.46 -6.69
N ARG A 168 -2.04 15.62 -6.72
CA ARG A 168 -2.71 15.11 -5.51
C ARG A 168 -1.85 14.11 -4.72
N HIS A 169 -0.68 13.74 -5.24
CA HIS A 169 0.24 12.80 -4.63
C HIS A 169 1.60 13.44 -4.28
N ALA A 170 1.73 14.75 -4.41
CA ALA A 170 2.97 15.47 -4.09
C ALA A 170 3.20 15.67 -2.58
N SER A 171 2.13 15.73 -1.78
CA SER A 171 2.17 15.93 -0.32
C SER A 171 1.01 15.21 0.40
N GLY A 172 0.93 15.36 1.73
CA GLY A 172 -0.18 14.88 2.54
C GLY A 172 -0.43 13.38 2.44
N TYR A 173 -1.71 13.03 2.54
CA TYR A 173 -2.16 11.64 2.55
C TYR A 173 -1.95 10.96 1.18
N GLY A 174 -2.25 11.66 0.08
CA GLY A 174 -2.03 11.14 -1.28
C GLY A 174 -0.58 10.72 -1.55
N ARG A 175 0.41 11.42 -0.96
CA ARG A 175 1.83 11.05 -1.03
C ARG A 175 2.12 9.72 -0.36
N THR A 176 1.56 9.47 0.83
CA THR A 176 1.67 8.17 1.52
C THR A 176 1.12 7.03 0.66
N LEU A 177 -0.06 7.24 0.07
CA LEU A 177 -0.70 6.24 -0.80
C LEU A 177 0.20 5.89 -1.99
N LEU A 178 0.72 6.89 -2.70
CA LEU A 178 1.64 6.67 -3.83
C LEU A 178 2.91 5.94 -3.41
N LEU A 179 3.59 6.40 -2.35
CA LEU A 179 4.85 5.81 -1.89
C LEU A 179 4.70 4.36 -1.45
N SER A 180 3.59 4.03 -0.81
CA SER A 180 3.33 2.67 -0.35
C SER A 180 3.12 1.66 -1.47
N PHE A 181 2.69 2.10 -2.66
CA PHE A 181 2.25 1.21 -3.72
C PHE A 181 3.05 1.31 -5.04
N ARG A 182 3.83 2.38 -5.25
CA ARG A 182 4.54 2.63 -6.53
C ARG A 182 5.42 1.49 -7.02
N GLY A 183 6.06 0.74 -6.12
CA GLY A 183 6.87 -0.42 -6.50
C GLY A 183 6.04 -1.53 -7.16
N LEU A 184 4.81 -1.75 -6.67
CA LEU A 184 3.88 -2.73 -7.23
C LEU A 184 3.30 -2.27 -8.57
N LEU A 185 3.16 -0.96 -8.79
CA LEU A 185 2.77 -0.38 -10.09
C LEU A 185 3.85 -0.61 -11.15
N VAL A 186 5.12 -0.43 -10.79
CA VAL A 186 6.25 -0.73 -11.69
C VAL A 186 6.30 -2.24 -12.00
N TYR A 187 6.12 -3.08 -10.99
CA TYR A 187 6.06 -4.53 -11.19
C TYR A 187 4.91 -4.93 -12.12
N GLU A 188 3.70 -4.38 -11.93
CA GLU A 188 2.54 -4.67 -12.78
C GLU A 188 2.81 -4.30 -14.24
N ALA A 189 3.46 -3.15 -14.48
CA ALA A 189 3.85 -2.72 -15.81
C ALA A 189 4.86 -3.67 -16.45
N PHE A 190 5.85 -4.17 -15.68
CA PHE A 190 6.77 -5.22 -16.14
C PHE A 190 6.04 -6.50 -16.51
N ALA A 191 5.16 -6.99 -15.65
CA ALA A 191 4.41 -8.23 -15.86
C ALA A 191 3.59 -8.17 -17.15
N ARG A 192 3.05 -7.00 -17.49
CA ARG A 192 2.30 -6.77 -18.72
C ARG A 192 3.16 -6.42 -19.94
N GLY A 193 4.43 -6.08 -19.73
CA GLY A 193 5.31 -5.61 -20.79
C GLY A 193 4.86 -4.26 -21.38
N VAL A 194 4.35 -3.36 -20.55
CA VAL A 194 3.94 -2.00 -20.95
C VAL A 194 4.75 -0.95 -20.18
N ALA A 195 4.77 0.29 -20.67
CA ALA A 195 5.32 1.41 -19.93
C ALA A 195 4.57 1.63 -18.60
N CYS A 196 5.30 1.95 -17.54
CA CYS A 196 4.69 2.39 -16.28
C CYS A 196 4.32 3.86 -16.40
N PHE A 197 3.08 4.24 -16.06
CA PHE A 197 2.64 5.63 -16.19
C PHE A 197 3.45 6.62 -15.34
N LEU A 198 4.08 6.14 -14.26
CA LEU A 198 4.97 6.93 -13.41
C LEU A 198 6.23 7.40 -14.14
N GLU A 199 6.55 6.84 -15.32
CA GLU A 199 7.63 7.34 -16.16
C GLU A 199 7.33 8.67 -16.85
N SER A 200 6.05 9.08 -16.89
CA SER A 200 5.63 10.28 -17.61
C SER A 200 6.09 11.56 -16.92
N GLU A 201 6.21 12.62 -17.71
CA GLU A 201 6.68 13.92 -17.21
C GLU A 201 5.74 14.48 -16.13
N GLU A 202 4.43 14.25 -16.23
CA GLU A 202 3.45 14.68 -15.24
C GLU A 202 3.80 14.17 -13.83
N TRP A 203 4.20 12.90 -13.71
CA TRP A 203 4.51 12.28 -12.42
C TRP A 203 5.93 12.52 -11.97
N ARG A 204 6.88 12.65 -12.89
CA ARG A 204 8.28 12.95 -12.56
C ARG A 204 8.48 14.39 -12.11
N ALA A 205 7.75 15.33 -12.72
CA ALA A 205 7.87 16.76 -12.45
C ALA A 205 7.37 17.15 -11.05
N THR A 206 6.66 16.28 -10.32
CA THR A 206 6.26 16.57 -8.93
C THR A 206 7.40 16.41 -7.93
N LEU A 207 8.49 15.72 -8.30
CA LEU A 207 9.56 15.41 -7.37
C LEU A 207 10.21 16.66 -6.74
N PRO A 208 10.60 17.71 -7.49
CA PRO A 208 11.19 18.91 -6.89
C PRO A 208 10.26 19.58 -5.86
N GLU A 209 8.96 19.68 -6.16
CA GLU A 209 7.96 20.25 -5.24
C GLU A 209 7.84 19.43 -3.96
N THR A 210 7.80 18.09 -4.08
CA THR A 210 7.79 17.18 -2.94
C THR A 210 9.04 17.32 -2.06
N LEU A 211 10.23 17.39 -2.67
CA LEU A 211 11.47 17.50 -1.89
C LEU A 211 11.59 18.84 -1.16
N GLU A 212 11.14 19.93 -1.79
CA GLU A 212 11.13 21.25 -1.16
C GLU A 212 10.11 21.32 -0.01
N ASP A 213 8.94 20.69 -0.16
CA ASP A 213 7.96 20.56 0.92
C ASP A 213 8.51 19.74 2.11
N GLU A 214 9.13 18.58 1.85
CA GLU A 214 9.77 17.77 2.88
C GLU A 214 10.86 18.57 3.64
N LYS A 215 11.66 19.36 2.92
CA LYS A 215 12.67 20.25 3.49
C LYS A 215 12.04 21.34 4.36
N ARG A 216 10.99 22.02 3.87
CA ARG A 216 10.26 23.06 4.60
C ARG A 216 9.67 22.53 5.91
N ARG A 217 9.15 21.30 5.91
CA ARG A 217 8.62 20.63 7.10
C ARG A 217 9.70 20.08 8.05
N GLY A 218 10.98 20.20 7.70
CA GLY A 218 12.08 19.59 8.48
C GLY A 218 12.06 18.07 8.46
N LYS A 219 11.44 17.47 7.44
CA LYS A 219 11.27 16.02 7.27
C LYS A 219 12.12 15.44 6.13
N SER A 220 12.97 16.27 5.50
CA SER A 220 13.90 15.82 4.46
C SER A 220 14.86 14.75 5.00
N CYS A 221 15.02 13.66 4.26
CA CYS A 221 16.00 12.62 4.57
C CYS A 221 16.74 12.22 3.29
N GLY A 222 18.08 12.20 3.36
CA GLY A 222 18.93 11.95 2.20
C GLY A 222 18.68 10.59 1.56
N LEU A 223 18.55 9.53 2.36
CA LEU A 223 18.18 8.20 1.85
C LEU A 223 16.82 8.22 1.15
N GLY A 224 15.86 8.94 1.71
CA GLY A 224 14.54 9.11 1.11
C GLY A 224 14.58 9.81 -0.26
N GLN A 225 15.36 10.89 -0.37
CA GLN A 225 15.59 11.61 -1.62
C GLN A 225 16.24 10.72 -2.66
N LEU A 226 17.29 9.98 -2.29
CA LEU A 226 17.97 9.04 -3.17
C LEU A 226 17.00 7.96 -3.67
N MET A 227 16.17 7.41 -2.80
CA MET A 227 15.15 6.44 -3.20
C MET A 227 14.14 7.05 -4.17
N ASP A 228 13.71 8.30 -3.98
CA ASP A 228 12.80 8.97 -4.91
C ASP A 228 13.45 9.23 -6.28
N TYR A 229 14.73 9.62 -6.32
CA TYR A 229 15.49 9.75 -7.58
C TYR A 229 15.67 8.41 -8.29
N ALA A 230 16.03 7.34 -7.56
CA ALA A 230 16.12 6.00 -8.13
C ALA A 230 14.78 5.57 -8.71
N PHE A 231 13.67 5.86 -8.02
CA PHE A 231 12.34 5.48 -8.50
C PHE A 231 11.95 6.12 -9.83
N ASN A 232 12.43 7.33 -10.13
CA ASN A 232 12.23 7.94 -11.46
C ASN A 232 12.89 7.10 -12.56
N GLY A 233 14.10 6.58 -12.34
CA GLY A 233 14.78 5.67 -13.27
C GLY A 233 14.11 4.30 -13.35
N ILE A 234 13.79 3.70 -12.19
CA ILE A 234 13.13 2.40 -12.08
C ILE A 234 11.77 2.39 -12.81
N ALA A 235 11.00 3.48 -12.72
CA ALA A 235 9.71 3.60 -13.40
C ALA A 235 9.84 3.57 -14.93
N GLN A 236 11.00 3.92 -15.51
CA GLN A 236 11.23 3.87 -16.96
C GLN A 236 11.54 2.46 -17.46
N CYS A 237 12.02 1.57 -16.58
CA CYS A 237 12.49 0.25 -16.98
C CYS A 237 11.43 -0.61 -17.69
N PRO A 238 10.14 -0.63 -17.26
CA PRO A 238 9.08 -1.30 -18.02
C PRO A 238 8.91 -0.73 -19.44
N GLY A 239 9.02 0.60 -19.60
CA GLY A 239 8.94 1.28 -20.89
C GLY A 239 10.10 0.91 -21.82
N PHE A 240 11.32 0.81 -21.28
CA PHE A 240 12.46 0.31 -22.04
C PHE A 240 12.27 -1.13 -22.49
N LEU A 241 11.78 -2.02 -21.61
CA LEU A 241 11.49 -3.41 -21.97
C LEU A 241 10.44 -3.49 -23.09
N ALA A 242 9.35 -2.74 -22.97
CA ALA A 242 8.30 -2.69 -23.98
C ALA A 242 8.83 -2.22 -25.33
N LYS A 243 9.61 -1.13 -25.36
CA LYS A 243 10.24 -0.60 -26.58
C LYS A 243 11.21 -1.59 -27.19
N THR A 244 12.06 -2.24 -26.39
CA THR A 244 12.98 -3.28 -26.86
C THR A 244 12.23 -4.41 -27.55
N LYS A 245 11.15 -4.91 -26.95
CA LYS A 245 10.32 -5.98 -27.56
C LYS A 245 9.75 -5.53 -28.91
N THR A 246 9.21 -4.31 -28.99
CA THR A 246 8.67 -3.76 -30.25
C THR A 246 9.74 -3.63 -31.34
N LEU A 247 10.92 -3.11 -30.99
CA LEU A 247 12.03 -2.93 -31.93
C LEU A 247 12.63 -4.26 -32.40
N VAL A 248 12.72 -5.26 -31.52
CA VAL A 248 13.21 -6.60 -31.88
C VAL A 248 12.22 -7.34 -32.78
N ALA A 249 10.91 -7.16 -32.56
CA ALA A 249 9.88 -7.80 -33.37
C ALA A 249 9.68 -7.15 -34.75
N SER A 250 10.12 -5.90 -34.93
CA SER A 250 9.91 -5.15 -36.18
C SER A 250 11.06 -5.35 -37.17
N SER A 251 10.73 -5.81 -38.38
CA SER A 251 11.68 -5.90 -39.50
C SER A 251 12.05 -4.53 -40.10
N ARG A 252 11.36 -3.46 -39.70
CA ARG A 252 11.53 -2.09 -40.22
C ARG A 252 12.33 -1.19 -39.29
N THR A 253 12.76 -1.69 -38.13
CA THR A 253 13.51 -0.89 -37.16
C THR A 253 14.82 -0.39 -37.74
N THR A 254 15.04 0.91 -37.61
CA THR A 254 16.26 1.60 -38.03
C THR A 254 17.36 1.49 -36.98
N ASN A 255 18.62 1.65 -37.41
CA ASN A 255 19.75 1.73 -36.47
C ASN A 255 19.61 2.92 -35.51
N ALA A 256 19.10 4.06 -35.99
CA ALA A 256 18.88 5.25 -35.17
C ALA A 256 17.89 5.00 -34.01
N GLU A 257 16.80 4.25 -34.24
CA GLU A 257 15.86 3.89 -33.17
C GLU A 257 16.50 2.97 -32.13
N ARG A 258 17.34 2.02 -32.57
CA ARG A 258 18.07 1.12 -31.65
C ARG A 258 19.10 1.89 -30.82
N GLU A 259 19.89 2.74 -31.47
CA GLU A 259 20.90 3.58 -30.82
C GLU A 259 20.25 4.55 -29.84
N GLY A 260 19.12 5.18 -30.22
CA GLY A 260 18.36 6.06 -29.33
C GLY A 260 17.85 5.34 -28.08
N LEU A 261 17.31 4.12 -28.23
CA LEU A 261 16.88 3.33 -27.08
C LEU A 261 18.06 2.89 -26.20
N MET A 262 19.16 2.45 -26.81
CA MET A 262 20.37 2.06 -26.07
C MET A 262 20.98 3.23 -25.31
N ALA A 263 21.02 4.42 -25.91
CA ALA A 263 21.47 5.64 -25.25
C ALA A 263 20.58 5.99 -24.03
N ALA A 264 19.26 5.89 -24.18
CA ALA A 264 18.32 6.13 -23.08
C ALA A 264 18.48 5.11 -21.93
N ILE A 265 18.67 3.82 -22.26
CA ILE A 265 18.92 2.76 -21.28
C ILE A 265 20.24 3.01 -20.54
N ASN A 266 21.31 3.35 -21.27
CA ASN A 266 22.63 3.63 -20.68
C ASN A 266 22.58 4.85 -19.77
N SER A 267 21.94 5.93 -20.19
CA SER A 267 21.76 7.12 -19.35
C SER A 267 20.98 6.80 -18.06
N SER A 268 19.90 6.02 -18.15
CA SER A 268 19.14 5.59 -16.96
C SER A 268 20.00 4.70 -16.03
N ARG A 269 20.81 3.80 -16.61
CA ARG A 269 21.74 2.95 -15.86
C ARG A 269 22.81 3.76 -15.13
N GLU A 270 23.37 4.78 -15.76
CA GLU A 270 24.35 5.69 -15.14
C GLU A 270 23.73 6.41 -13.93
N VAL A 271 22.54 7.00 -14.10
CA VAL A 271 21.82 7.67 -13.01
C VAL A 271 21.55 6.72 -11.84
N LEU A 272 21.09 5.49 -12.12
CA LEU A 272 20.85 4.51 -11.07
C LEU A 272 22.14 4.06 -10.37
N GLY A 273 23.25 3.92 -11.13
CA GLY A 273 24.56 3.62 -10.58
C GLY A 273 25.09 4.72 -9.65
N ASP A 274 24.89 5.98 -10.02
CA ASP A 274 25.28 7.12 -9.17
C ASP A 274 24.48 7.13 -7.85
N VAL A 275 23.17 6.86 -7.92
CA VAL A 275 22.33 6.76 -6.73
C VAL A 275 22.75 5.59 -5.84
N GLU A 276 23.12 4.45 -6.42
CA GLU A 276 23.64 3.29 -5.67
C GLU A 276 24.95 3.63 -4.91
N ILE A 277 25.89 4.30 -5.59
CA ILE A 277 27.15 4.75 -4.98
C ILE A 277 26.87 5.71 -3.83
N GLN A 278 25.98 6.70 -4.03
CA GLN A 278 25.63 7.68 -3.00
C GLN A 278 24.97 7.01 -1.78
N ASN A 279 24.06 6.06 -2.00
CA ASN A 279 23.45 5.26 -0.93
C ASN A 279 24.52 4.54 -0.10
N TRP A 280 25.47 3.88 -0.77
CA TRP A 280 26.52 3.12 -0.10
C TRP A 280 27.50 4.01 0.68
N LEU A 281 27.85 5.18 0.16
CA LEU A 281 28.66 6.18 0.86
C LEU A 281 27.93 6.72 2.10
N GLY A 282 26.64 7.03 2.00
CA GLY A 282 25.81 7.47 3.12
C GLY A 282 25.74 6.43 4.26
N LEU A 283 25.59 5.15 3.92
CA LEU A 283 25.61 4.04 4.89
C LEU A 283 26.97 3.91 5.60
N ARG A 284 28.08 4.09 4.89
CA ARG A 284 29.42 4.05 5.49
C ARG A 284 29.66 5.20 6.47
N LEU A 285 29.22 6.40 6.13
CA LEU A 285 29.38 7.58 6.99
C LEU A 285 28.54 7.47 8.27
N THR A 286 27.29 7.04 8.16
CA THR A 286 26.40 6.79 9.32
C THR A 286 26.97 5.71 10.24
N THR A 287 27.45 4.59 9.69
CA THR A 287 28.07 3.51 10.49
C THR A 287 29.32 3.98 11.23
N LYS A 288 30.17 4.81 10.58
CA LYS A 288 31.34 5.43 11.23
C LYS A 288 30.94 6.43 12.32
N GLY A 289 29.90 7.23 12.09
CA GLY A 289 29.34 8.17 13.07
C GLY A 289 28.85 7.47 14.33
N ILE A 290 28.04 6.41 14.18
CA ILE A 290 27.52 5.60 15.30
C ILE A 290 28.65 4.99 16.13
N ARG A 291 29.68 4.43 15.46
CA ARG A 291 30.87 3.88 16.15
C ARG A 291 31.65 4.95 16.92
N LYS A 292 31.72 6.19 16.42
CA LYS A 292 32.38 7.30 17.10
C LYS A 292 31.58 7.77 18.32
N THR A 293 30.26 7.88 18.20
CA THR A 293 29.37 8.25 19.31
C THR A 293 29.38 7.22 20.43
N LEU A 294 29.32 5.91 20.10
CA LEU A 294 29.40 4.84 21.09
C LEU A 294 30.75 4.81 21.84
N ARG A 295 31.84 5.18 21.18
CA ARG A 295 33.16 5.31 21.82
C ARG A 295 33.26 6.51 22.76
N LEU A 296 32.52 7.59 22.50
CA LEU A 296 32.49 8.78 23.35
C LEU A 296 31.52 8.64 24.53
N SER A 297 30.51 7.77 24.45
CA SER A 297 29.57 7.50 25.55
C SER A 297 30.04 6.41 26.52
N LEU A 298 31.12 5.69 26.18
CA LEU A 298 31.70 4.60 26.98
C LEU A 298 33.09 4.96 27.55
N GLY A 299 33.48 6.24 27.47
CA GLY A 299 34.77 6.76 27.95
C GLY A 299 34.60 7.89 28.95
#